data_AF-A0A388SIL9-F1
#
_entry.id   AF-A0A388SIL9-F1
#
_cell.length_a   1.000
_cell.length_b   1.000
_cell.length_c   1.000
_cell.angle_alpha   90.00
_cell.angle_beta   90.00
_cell.angle_gamma   90.00
#
_symmetry.space_group_name_H-M   'P 1'
#
loop_
_entity.id
_entity.type
_entity.pdbx_description
1 polymer ?
#
loop_
_entity_poly.entity_id
_entity_poly.type
_entity_poly.pdbx_seq_one_letter_code
_entity_poly.pdbx_strand_id
1 'polypeptide(L)' 'MKGPMPDPVTCTFCGRSFDASPEQQERELRTLCDDHFCLDCACHADPAILAAVGEDRLLDIIENWYG' A
#
# COMPACT_ATOMS: atom_id res chain seq x y z
N MET A 1 -4.46 -29.10 -3.34
CA MET A 1 -5.51 -28.19 -2.81
C MET A 1 -5.07 -26.78 -3.20
N LYS A 2 -5.72 -26.13 -4.17
CA LYS A 2 -5.51 -24.69 -4.38
C LYS A 2 -6.21 -24.01 -3.22
N GLY A 3 -5.45 -23.40 -2.29
CA GLY A 3 -6.03 -22.54 -1.28
C GLY A 3 -6.84 -21.42 -1.94
N PRO A 4 -7.74 -20.75 -1.20
CA PRO A 4 -8.42 -19.56 -1.74
C PRO A 4 -7.35 -18.61 -2.27
N MET A 5 -7.45 -18.24 -3.54
CA MET A 5 -6.64 -17.15 -4.07
C MET A 5 -7.02 -15.91 -3.26
N PRO A 6 -6.07 -15.17 -2.67
CA PRO A 6 -6.39 -13.93 -1.99
C PRO A 6 -7.14 -13.02 -2.97
N ASP A 7 -8.23 -12.41 -2.51
CA ASP A 7 -8.94 -11.41 -3.30
C ASP A 7 -7.96 -10.30 -3.69
N PRO A 8 -7.99 -9.83 -4.95
CA PRO A 8 -7.08 -8.80 -5.41
C PRO A 8 -7.29 -7.53 -4.59
N VAL A 9 -6.25 -7.08 -3.91
CA VAL A 9 -6.30 -5.84 -3.13
C VAL A 9 -5.92 -4.68 -4.04
N THR A 10 -6.68 -3.60 -3.93
CA THR A 10 -6.55 -2.43 -4.79
C THR A 10 -6.04 -1.24 -4.00
N CYS A 11 -5.09 -0.49 -4.56
CA CYS A 11 -4.70 0.80 -4.00
C CYS A 11 -5.89 1.76 -4.05
N THR A 12 -6.28 2.32 -2.90
CA THR A 12 -7.36 3.31 -2.80
C THR A 12 -7.09 4.54 -3.66
N PHE A 13 -5.83 4.92 -3.86
CA PHE A 13 -5.45 6.18 -4.51
C PHE A 13 -5.30 6.06 -6.03
N CYS A 14 -4.60 5.05 -6.54
CA CYS A 14 -4.39 4.87 -7.98
C CYS A 14 -5.29 3.81 -8.62
N GLY A 15 -6.06 3.06 -7.81
CA GLY A 15 -6.92 1.98 -8.30
C GLY A 15 -6.19 0.78 -8.87
N ARG A 16 -4.86 0.70 -8.69
CA ARG A 16 -4.04 -0.41 -9.19
C ARG A 16 -4.33 -1.66 -8.37
N SER A 17 -4.68 -2.75 -9.04
CA SER A 17 -4.95 -4.06 -8.44
C SER A 17 -3.67 -4.86 -8.28
N PHE A 18 -3.55 -5.55 -7.15
CA PHE A 18 -2.45 -6.44 -6.83
C PHE A 18 -3.02 -7.84 -6.57
N ASP A 19 -2.87 -8.71 -7.57
CA ASP A 19 -3.32 -10.12 -7.57
C ASP A 19 -2.16 -11.11 -7.27
N ALA A 20 -1.10 -10.60 -6.63
CA ALA A 20 0.08 -11.37 -6.27
C ALA A 20 -0.11 -12.18 -4.97
N SER A 21 0.87 -13.04 -4.65
CA SER A 21 0.93 -13.73 -3.36
C SER A 21 0.89 -12.72 -2.19
N PRO A 22 0.37 -13.09 -1.01
CA PRO A 22 0.27 -12.19 0.13
C PRO A 22 1.60 -11.51 0.47
N GLU A 23 2.71 -12.27 0.43
CA GLU A 23 4.05 -11.72 0.69
C GLU A 23 4.50 -10.69 -0.35
N GLN A 24 4.08 -10.83 -1.61
CA GLN A 24 4.37 -9.84 -2.65
C GLN A 24 3.47 -8.62 -2.51
N GLN A 25 2.21 -8.85 -2.19
CA GLN A 25 1.25 -7.78 -1.95
C GLN A 25 1.71 -6.87 -0.81
N GLU A 26 2.14 -7.41 0.33
CA GLU A 26 2.65 -6.61 1.46
C GLU A 26 3.91 -5.79 1.11
N ARG A 27 4.67 -6.22 0.10
CA ARG A 27 5.85 -5.49 -0.39
C ARG A 27 5.50 -4.37 -1.35
N GLU A 28 4.42 -4.50 -2.10
CA GLU A 28 3.99 -3.48 -3.07
C GLU A 28 2.93 -2.54 -2.53
N LEU A 29 2.18 -2.99 -1.53
CA LEU A 29 1.00 -2.36 -0.99
C LEU A 29 1.02 -2.45 0.54
N ARG A 30 0.85 -1.29 1.20
CA ARG A 30 0.70 -1.19 2.65
C ARG A 30 -0.70 -0.75 3.00
N THR A 31 -1.19 -1.27 4.12
CA THR A 31 -2.45 -0.81 4.72
C THR A 31 -2.13 0.15 5.85
N LEU A 32 -2.79 1.31 5.86
CA LEU A 32 -2.70 2.28 6.95
C LEU A 32 -4.05 2.94 7.13
N CYS A 33 -4.52 3.00 8.39
CA CYS A 33 -5.80 3.62 8.72
C CYS A 33 -6.95 3.13 7.82
N ASP A 34 -7.02 1.80 7.60
CA ASP A 34 -8.02 1.12 6.75
C ASP A 34 -7.90 1.36 5.24
N ASP A 35 -6.97 2.20 4.79
CA ASP A 35 -6.69 2.44 3.38
C ASP A 35 -5.48 1.67 2.87
N HIS A 36 -5.55 1.27 1.60
CA HIS A 36 -4.51 0.53 0.90
C HIS A 36 -3.78 1.48 -0.05
N PHE A 37 -2.46 1.56 0.04
CA PHE A 37 -1.67 2.40 -0.85
C PHE A 37 -0.43 1.65 -1.33
N CYS A 38 -0.10 1.84 -2.60
CA CYS A 38 1.09 1.25 -3.17
C CYS A 38 2.33 2.11 -2.91
N LEU A 39 3.50 1.49 -3.06
CA LEU A 39 4.79 2.18 -2.91
C LEU A 39 4.90 3.41 -3.82
N ASP A 40 4.46 3.31 -5.08
CA ASP A 40 4.44 4.48 -5.98
C ASP A 40 3.62 5.63 -5.40
N CYS A 41 2.40 5.34 -4.94
CA CYS A 41 1.54 6.36 -4.31
C CYS A 41 2.18 6.95 -3.06
N ALA A 42 2.80 6.12 -2.22
CA ALA A 42 3.55 6.60 -1.06
C ALA A 42 4.71 7.52 -1.47
N CYS A 43 5.56 7.07 -2.40
CA CYS A 43 6.74 7.80 -2.89
C CYS A 43 6.39 9.10 -3.62
N HIS A 44 5.26 9.14 -4.33
CA HIS A 44 4.79 10.36 -4.98
C HIS A 44 4.24 11.39 -3.99
N ALA A 45 4.12 11.03 -2.71
CA ALA A 45 3.62 11.90 -1.64
C ALA A 45 2.37 12.66 -2.09
N ASP A 46 1.40 11.92 -2.65
CA ASP A 46 0.19 12.54 -3.15
C ASP A 46 -0.44 13.36 -2.02
N PRO A 47 -0.83 14.61 -2.26
CA PRO A 47 -1.37 15.48 -1.21
C PRO A 47 -2.60 14.87 -0.51
N ALA A 48 -3.35 13.98 -1.17
CA ALA A 48 -4.43 13.23 -0.53
C ALA A 48 -3.91 12.19 0.50
N ILE A 49 -2.80 11.52 0.20
CA ILE A 49 -2.15 10.56 1.11
C ILE A 49 -1.50 11.31 2.27
N LEU A 50 -0.81 12.41 2.00
CA LEU A 50 -0.23 13.27 3.04
C LEU A 50 -1.31 13.82 3.97
N ALA A 51 -2.47 14.21 3.44
CA ALA A 51 -3.60 14.68 4.24
C ALA A 51 -4.24 13.56 5.09
N ALA A 52 -4.28 12.33 4.59
CA ALA A 52 -4.86 11.18 5.30
C ALA A 52 -3.92 10.59 6.36
N VAL A 53 -2.63 10.46 6.03
CA VAL A 53 -1.61 9.76 6.81
C VAL A 53 -0.81 10.71 7.70
N GLY A 54 -0.56 11.93 7.20
CA GLY A 54 0.42 12.86 7.74
C GLY A 54 1.81 12.62 7.11
N GLU A 55 2.50 13.71 6.80
CA GLU A 55 3.83 13.69 6.15
C GLU A 55 4.86 12.88 6.93
N ASP A 56 5.00 13.15 8.24
CA ASP A 56 5.99 12.50 9.11
C ASP A 56 5.82 10.96 9.16
N ARG A 57 4.56 10.50 9.28
CA ARG A 57 4.24 9.07 9.28
C ARG A 57 4.46 8.44 7.92
N LEU A 58 4.10 9.15 6.83
CA LEU A 58 4.30 8.65 5.48
C LEU A 58 5.79 8.45 5.18
N LEU A 59 6.63 9.39 5.59
CA LEU A 59 8.08 9.29 5.45
C LEU A 59 8.64 8.11 6.24
N ASP A 60 8.26 7.95 7.51
CA ASP A 60 8.70 6.81 8.34
C ASP A 60 8.32 5.46 7.70
N ILE A 61 7.13 5.35 7.11
CA ILE A 61 6.67 4.15 6.41
C ILE A 61 7.48 3.90 5.14
N ILE A 62 7.77 4.94 4.35
CA ILE A 62 8.57 4.82 3.12
C ILE A 62 10.01 4.40 3.46
N GLU A 63 10.60 4.99 4.49
CA GLU A 63 11.95 4.65 4.95
C GLU A 63 12.03 3.20 5.46
N ASN A 64 10.99 2.74 6.15
CA ASN A 64 10.91 1.38 6.70
C ASN A 64 10.07 0.43 5.84
N TRP A 65 9.86 0.73 4.55
CA TRP A 65 8.87 0.03 3.72
C TRP A 65 9.12 -1.48 3.64
N TYR A 66 10.40 -1.87 3.54
CA TYR A 66 10.84 -3.26 3.42
C TYR A 66 11.25 -3.92 4.75
N GLY A 67 11.19 -3.19 5.87
CA GLY A 67 11.72 -3.64 7.18
C GLY A 67 13.21 -3.44 7.34
#